data_AF-A0A086JNK6-F1
#
_entry.id   AF-A0A086JNK6-F1
#
_cell.length_a   1.000
_cell.length_b   1.000
_cell.length_c   1.000
_cell.angle_alpha   90.00
_cell.angle_beta   90.00
_cell.angle_gamma   90.00
#
_symmetry.space_group_name_H-M   'P 1'
#
loop_
_entity.id
_entity.type
_entity.pdbx_description
1 polymer ?
#
loop_
_entity_poly.entity_id
_entity_poly.type
_entity_poly.pdbx_seq_one_letter_code
_entity_poly.pdbx_strand_id
1 'polypeptide(L)'
;RLGLRKPFWGTVLRNDEATSQQMRLLDPFVFYGYPTIQTLRKLFLTRGCLRINDKETTSLTDNAKVEEHLGAYGMLCVEDVVQELWTAGRHFDDIKQHLCAFQLSNLKKVEGLYARRNEFGNMREAINKKIWKIA
;
A
#
# COMPACT_ATOMS: atom_id res chain seq x y z
N ARG A 1 5.01 -12.02 6.43
CA ARG A 1 5.03 -10.92 7.45
C ARG A 1 4.45 -9.66 6.82
N LEU A 2 3.55 -8.94 7.49
CA LEU A 2 2.79 -7.82 6.92
C LEU A 2 3.57 -6.51 6.70
N GLY A 3 4.81 -6.39 7.20
CA GLY A 3 5.60 -5.15 7.07
C GLY A 3 5.10 -3.96 7.89
N LEU A 4 3.95 -4.07 8.56
CA LEU A 4 3.38 -3.03 9.42
C LEU A 4 4.06 -3.06 10.80
N ARG A 5 4.89 -2.05 11.10
CA ARG A 5 5.58 -1.91 12.40
C ARG A 5 5.15 -0.69 13.21
N LYS A 6 4.52 0.29 12.56
CA LYS A 6 4.17 1.60 13.14
C LYS A 6 2.68 1.89 12.89
N PRO A 7 2.00 2.66 13.76
CA PRO A 7 0.63 3.07 13.53
C PRO A 7 0.55 3.98 12.29
N PHE A 8 -0.61 3.97 11.62
CA PHE A 8 -0.85 4.72 10.38
C PHE A 8 0.05 4.33 9.21
N TRP A 9 0.56 3.10 9.21
CA TRP A 9 1.27 2.55 8.05
C TRP A 9 0.34 1.59 7.31
N GLY A 10 0.44 1.58 5.98
CA GLY A 10 -0.36 0.73 5.10
C GLY A 10 0.52 -0.14 4.21
N THR A 11 -0.02 -1.24 3.71
CA THR A 11 0.64 -2.09 2.71
C THR A 11 -0.41 -2.69 1.77
N VAL A 12 0.03 -3.21 0.63
CA VAL A 12 -0.83 -3.93 -0.32
C VAL A 12 -0.56 -5.42 -0.19
N LEU A 13 -1.63 -6.21 -0.18
CA LEU A 13 -1.59 -7.65 -0.06
C LEU A 13 -2.35 -8.28 -1.23
N ARG A 14 -1.89 -9.44 -1.68
CA ARG A 14 -2.63 -10.27 -2.63
C ARG A 14 -3.94 -10.70 -1.96
N ASN A 15 -5.02 -10.71 -2.73
CA ASN A 15 -6.31 -11.20 -2.25
C ASN A 15 -6.38 -12.72 -2.41
N ASP A 16 -5.83 -13.45 -1.45
CA ASP A 16 -5.92 -14.90 -1.33
C ASP A 16 -6.66 -15.32 -0.05
N GLU A 17 -6.95 -16.60 0.07
CA GLU A 17 -7.66 -17.15 1.23
C GLU A 17 -6.84 -16.98 2.52
N ALA A 18 -5.52 -17.19 2.44
CA ALA A 18 -4.62 -17.05 3.58
C ALA A 18 -4.58 -15.62 4.10
N THR A 19 -4.48 -14.62 3.23
CA THR A 19 -4.56 -13.20 3.58
C THR A 19 -5.93 -12.88 4.16
N SER A 20 -7.01 -13.41 3.57
CA SER A 20 -8.37 -13.20 4.10
C SER A 20 -8.55 -13.76 5.51
N GLN A 21 -8.01 -14.95 5.79
CA GLN A 21 -7.99 -15.55 7.13
C GLN A 21 -7.15 -14.70 8.10
N GLN A 22 -5.96 -14.28 7.68
CA GLN A 22 -5.08 -13.42 8.48
C GLN A 22 -5.72 -12.05 8.78
N MET A 23 -6.44 -11.47 7.82
CA MET A 23 -7.12 -10.18 8.00
C MET A 23 -8.25 -10.29 9.03
N ARG A 24 -9.02 -11.39 9.05
CA ARG A 24 -10.06 -11.60 10.07
C ARG A 24 -9.51 -11.60 11.50
N LEU A 25 -8.30 -12.11 11.71
CA LEU A 25 -7.64 -12.06 13.02
C LEU A 25 -7.19 -10.63 13.40
N LEU A 26 -6.95 -9.79 12.39
CA LEU A 26 -6.46 -8.42 12.56
C LEU A 26 -7.58 -7.37 12.47
N ASP A 27 -8.81 -7.78 12.20
CA ASP A 27 -10.02 -6.93 12.16
C ASP A 27 -10.09 -5.87 13.27
N PRO A 28 -9.77 -6.14 14.55
CA PRO A 28 -9.85 -5.11 15.59
C PRO A 28 -8.71 -4.07 15.57
N PHE A 29 -7.67 -4.27 14.76
CA PHE A 29 -6.45 -3.44 14.77
C PHE A 29 -6.21 -2.69 13.47
N VAL A 30 -6.67 -3.21 12.33
CA VAL A 30 -6.44 -2.63 11.01
C VAL A 30 -7.76 -2.42 10.29
N PHE A 31 -7.80 -1.42 9.42
CA PHE A 31 -8.83 -1.35 8.39
C PHE A 31 -8.24 -1.78 7.06
N TYR A 32 -9.02 -2.51 6.27
CA TYR A 32 -8.62 -2.99 4.95
C TYR A 32 -9.82 -3.01 4.01
N GLY A 33 -9.57 -3.22 2.73
CA GLY A 33 -10.60 -3.21 1.71
C GLY A 33 -9.99 -3.35 0.32
N TYR A 34 -10.80 -3.09 -0.69
CA TYR A 34 -10.43 -3.23 -2.09
C TYR A 34 -10.20 -1.83 -2.68
N PRO A 35 -8.94 -1.40 -2.84
CA PRO A 35 -8.67 -0.13 -3.52
C PRO A 35 -9.09 -0.23 -4.99
N THR A 36 -9.33 0.89 -5.64
CA THR A 36 -9.41 0.98 -7.11
C THR A 36 -8.01 1.21 -7.69
N ILE A 37 -7.84 0.95 -8.99
CA ILE A 37 -6.58 1.27 -9.68
C ILE A 37 -6.20 2.75 -9.55
N GLN A 38 -7.18 3.66 -9.56
CA GLN A 38 -6.93 5.10 -9.37
C GLN A 38 -6.39 5.41 -7.96
N THR A 39 -6.97 4.79 -6.94
CA THR A 39 -6.48 4.93 -5.56
C THR A 39 -5.08 4.35 -5.42
N LEU A 40 -4.80 3.21 -6.05
CA LEU A 40 -3.48 2.58 -6.05
C LEU A 40 -2.44 3.50 -6.73
N ARG A 41 -2.73 4.00 -7.94
CA ARG A 41 -1.88 4.96 -8.65
C ARG A 41 -1.54 6.17 -7.79
N LYS A 42 -2.57 6.82 -7.22
CA LYS A 42 -2.36 7.98 -6.33
C LYS A 42 -1.44 7.63 -5.17
N LEU A 43 -1.69 6.50 -4.51
CA LEU A 43 -0.92 6.06 -3.35
C LEU A 43 0.56 5.82 -3.69
N PHE A 44 0.84 5.15 -4.81
CA PHE A 44 2.22 4.88 -5.25
C PHE A 44 2.94 6.15 -5.70
N LEU A 45 2.26 7.05 -6.42
CA LEU A 45 2.86 8.31 -6.85
C LEU A 45 3.16 9.26 -5.69
N THR A 46 2.29 9.30 -4.67
CA THR A 46 2.43 10.26 -3.55
C THR A 46 3.21 9.72 -2.36
N ARG A 47 3.12 8.41 -2.10
CA ARG A 47 3.66 7.76 -0.87
C ARG A 47 4.48 6.50 -1.17
N GLY A 48 4.67 6.14 -2.43
CA GLY A 48 5.44 4.95 -2.80
C GLY A 48 6.93 5.14 -2.56
N CYS A 49 7.53 4.19 -1.83
CA CYS A 49 8.98 4.12 -1.66
C CYS A 49 9.48 2.70 -1.95
N LEU A 50 10.66 2.62 -2.57
CA LEU A 50 11.46 1.41 -2.72
C LEU A 50 12.43 1.28 -1.56
N ARG A 51 12.60 0.06 -1.07
CA ARG A 51 13.58 -0.34 -0.07
C ARG A 51 14.83 -0.80 -0.80
N ILE A 52 15.89 -0.01 -0.70
CA ILE A 52 17.20 -0.33 -1.29
C ILE A 52 17.95 -1.24 -0.32
N ASN A 53 17.99 -0.83 0.96
CA ASN A 53 18.61 -1.55 2.06
C ASN A 53 17.74 -1.44 3.32
N ASP A 54 18.10 -2.12 4.41
CA ASP A 54 17.33 -2.05 5.67
C ASP A 54 17.24 -0.64 6.28
N LYS A 55 18.15 0.26 5.91
CA LYS A 55 18.21 1.65 6.39
C LYS A 55 17.89 2.69 5.33
N GLU A 56 17.86 2.30 4.05
CA GLU A 56 17.79 3.25 2.94
C GLU A 56 16.57 2.98 2.05
N THR A 57 15.80 4.03 1.82
CA THR A 57 14.59 4.00 1.00
C THR A 57 14.62 5.15 0.01
N THR A 58 14.21 4.91 -1.23
CA THR A 58 14.05 5.96 -2.25
C THR A 58 12.59 6.07 -2.68
N SER A 59 12.15 7.29 -2.98
CA SER A 59 10.81 7.52 -3.53
C SER A 59 10.68 6.89 -4.92
N LEU A 60 9.48 6.38 -5.25
CA LEU A 60 9.12 5.87 -6.58
C LEU A 60 8.90 6.97 -7.63
N THR A 61 9.26 8.22 -7.35
CA THR A 61 9.00 9.35 -8.28
C THR A 61 9.89 9.35 -9.51
N ASP A 62 11.01 8.64 -9.48
CA ASP A 62 12.01 8.61 -10.54
C ASP A 62 11.98 7.24 -11.24
N ASN A 63 11.58 7.22 -12.51
CA ASN A 63 11.51 6.00 -13.31
C ASN A 63 12.88 5.33 -13.46
N ALA A 64 13.98 6.09 -13.48
CA ALA A 64 15.32 5.51 -13.58
C ALA A 64 15.63 4.60 -12.38
N LYS A 65 15.19 5.00 -11.17
CA LYS A 65 15.34 4.20 -9.96
C LYS A 65 14.41 2.98 -9.94
N VAL A 66 13.23 3.11 -10.53
CA VAL A 66 12.32 1.96 -10.68
C VAL A 66 12.95 0.92 -11.59
N GLU A 67 13.45 1.33 -12.75
CA GLU A 67 14.12 0.45 -13.70
C GLU A 67 15.39 -0.18 -13.11
N GLU A 68 16.21 0.58 -12.37
CA GLU A 68 17.41 0.08 -11.71
C GLU A 68 17.10 -1.07 -10.72
N HIS A 69 16.05 -0.92 -9.90
CA HIS A 69 15.74 -1.89 -8.85
C HIS A 69 14.75 -2.98 -9.26
N LEU A 70 13.85 -2.69 -10.21
CA LEU A 70 12.76 -3.58 -10.61
C LEU A 70 12.77 -3.95 -12.10
N GLY A 71 13.73 -3.43 -12.88
CA GLY A 71 13.85 -3.72 -14.31
C GLY A 71 14.06 -5.21 -14.61
N ALA A 72 14.70 -5.95 -13.70
CA ALA A 72 14.83 -7.41 -13.79
C ALA A 72 13.48 -8.15 -13.82
N TYR A 73 12.43 -7.55 -13.24
CA TYR A 73 11.06 -8.08 -13.24
C TYR A 73 10.21 -7.51 -14.39
N GLY A 74 10.81 -6.71 -15.28
CA GLY A 74 10.14 -6.06 -16.40
C GLY A 74 9.40 -4.77 -16.04
N MET A 75 9.71 -4.17 -14.89
CA MET A 75 9.09 -2.90 -14.47
C MET A 75 9.98 -1.74 -14.90
N LEU A 76 9.52 -0.93 -15.85
CA LEU A 76 10.28 0.23 -16.37
C LEU A 76 9.81 1.54 -15.76
N CYS A 77 8.55 1.59 -15.30
CA CYS A 77 7.98 2.76 -14.67
C CYS A 77 7.06 2.40 -13.49
N VAL A 78 6.65 3.43 -12.74
CA VAL A 78 5.71 3.28 -11.61
C VAL A 78 4.38 2.66 -12.07
N GLU A 79 3.95 2.96 -13.29
CA GLU A 79 2.68 2.46 -13.82
C GLU A 79 2.71 0.94 -14.02
N ASP A 80 3.84 0.39 -14.47
CA ASP A 80 4.03 -1.06 -14.60
C ASP A 80 3.92 -1.74 -13.22
N VAL A 81 4.56 -1.14 -12.21
CA VAL A 81 4.50 -1.62 -10.81
C VAL A 81 3.05 -1.63 -10.31
N VAL A 82 2.31 -0.54 -10.53
CA VAL A 82 0.91 -0.43 -10.13
C VAL A 82 0.06 -1.49 -10.84
N GLN A 83 0.28 -1.70 -12.14
CA GLN A 83 -0.48 -2.67 -12.93
C GLN A 83 -0.20 -4.12 -12.52
N GLU A 84 1.07 -4.46 -12.28
CA GLU A 84 1.48 -5.79 -11.81
C GLU A 84 0.89 -6.09 -10.42
N LEU A 85 0.83 -5.08 -9.55
CA LEU A 85 0.20 -5.21 -8.23
C LEU A 85 -1.32 -5.30 -8.31
N TRP A 86 -1.95 -4.54 -9.21
CA TRP A 86 -3.39 -4.55 -9.43
C TRP A 86 -3.88 -5.89 -9.97
N THR A 87 -3.18 -6.42 -10.97
CA THR A 87 -3.50 -7.71 -11.59
C THR A 87 -3.04 -8.91 -10.76
N ALA A 88 -2.28 -8.66 -9.69
CA ALA A 88 -1.64 -9.68 -8.87
C ALA A 88 -0.82 -10.66 -9.74
N GLY A 89 0.06 -10.11 -10.56
CA GLY A 89 0.86 -10.87 -11.52
C GLY A 89 1.90 -11.80 -10.88
N ARG A 90 2.78 -12.33 -11.72
CA ARG A 90 3.76 -13.36 -11.34
C ARG A 90 4.85 -12.83 -10.42
N HIS A 91 5.21 -11.55 -10.53
CA HIS A 91 6.28 -10.92 -9.75
C HIS A 91 5.75 -10.11 -8.56
N PHE A 92 4.48 -10.26 -8.22
CA PHE A 92 3.85 -9.51 -7.13
C PHE A 92 4.65 -9.61 -5.82
N ASP A 93 5.00 -10.83 -5.43
CA ASP A 93 5.66 -11.08 -4.14
C ASP A 93 7.11 -10.58 -4.15
N ASP A 94 7.80 -10.69 -5.30
CA ASP A 94 9.15 -10.16 -5.50
C ASP A 94 9.15 -8.63 -5.40
N ILE A 95 8.26 -7.96 -6.15
CA ILE A 95 8.11 -6.49 -6.14
C ILE A 95 7.73 -6.02 -4.74
N LYS A 96 6.78 -6.68 -4.08
CA LYS A 96 6.35 -6.33 -2.73
C LYS A 96 7.46 -6.37 -1.70
N GLN A 97 8.45 -7.25 -1.83
CA GLN A 97 9.61 -7.28 -0.92
C GLN A 97 10.51 -6.05 -1.06
N HIS A 98 10.57 -5.48 -2.26
CA HIS A 98 11.29 -4.24 -2.57
C HIS A 98 10.47 -2.99 -2.20
N LEU A 99 9.16 -3.11 -2.01
CA LEU A 99 8.33 -1.98 -1.63
C LEU A 99 8.34 -1.73 -0.12
N CYS A 100 8.32 -0.45 0.24
CA CYS A 100 8.07 -0.02 1.61
C CYS A 100 6.58 0.00 1.92
N ALA A 101 6.24 -0.14 3.19
CA ALA A 101 4.90 0.21 3.66
C ALA A 101 4.69 1.73 3.57
N PHE A 102 3.48 2.14 3.20
CA PHE A 102 3.09 3.53 3.02
C PHE A 102 2.91 4.20 4.38
N GLN A 103 3.60 5.31 4.61
CA GLN A 103 3.30 6.16 5.74
C GLN A 103 2.05 7.01 5.42
N LEU A 104 0.95 6.77 6.12
CA LEU A 104 -0.32 7.49 5.96
C LEU A 104 -0.51 8.53 7.05
N SER A 105 -1.34 9.53 6.76
CA SER A 105 -1.73 10.54 7.75
C SER A 105 -2.73 9.97 8.77
N ASN A 106 -2.68 10.48 10.00
CA ASN A 106 -3.66 10.10 11.03
C ASN A 106 -5.05 10.66 10.68
N LEU A 107 -6.00 9.77 10.40
CA LEU A 107 -7.37 10.13 10.01
C LEU A 107 -8.05 11.07 11.02
N LYS A 108 -7.84 10.88 12.34
CA LYS A 108 -8.41 11.77 13.35
C LYS A 108 -7.87 13.19 13.26
N LYS A 109 -6.58 13.34 12.94
CA LYS A 109 -5.98 14.67 12.74
C LYS A 109 -6.55 15.36 11.50
N VAL A 110 -6.80 14.59 10.44
CA VAL A 110 -7.37 15.11 9.19
C VAL A 110 -8.85 15.49 9.36
N GLU A 111 -9.64 14.70 10.10
CA GLU A 111 -11.08 14.94 10.29
C GLU A 111 -11.39 15.92 11.43
N GLY A 112 -10.43 16.17 12.34
CA GLY A 112 -10.56 17.16 13.40
C GLY A 112 -11.78 16.90 14.30
N LEU A 113 -12.66 17.90 14.42
CA LEU A 113 -13.87 17.83 15.24
C LEU A 113 -14.91 16.80 14.73
N TYR A 114 -14.86 16.46 13.45
CA TYR A 114 -15.75 15.45 12.85
C TYR A 114 -15.19 14.03 12.92
N ALA A 115 -14.01 13.85 13.55
CA ALA A 115 -13.36 12.56 13.65
C ALA A 115 -14.27 11.56 14.40
N ARG A 116 -14.77 10.58 13.65
CA ARG A 116 -15.50 9.45 14.24
C ARG A 116 -14.54 8.56 15.02
N ARG A 117 -15.09 7.62 15.80
CA ARG A 117 -14.30 6.52 16.36
C ARG A 117 -13.51 5.84 15.23
N ASN A 118 -12.32 5.32 15.57
CA ASN A 118 -11.52 4.57 14.61
C ASN A 118 -12.36 3.38 14.12
N GLU A 119 -12.63 3.35 12.82
CA GLU A 119 -13.29 2.24 12.17
C GLU A 119 -12.20 1.25 11.74
N PHE A 120 -12.35 -0.01 12.15
CA PHE A 120 -11.46 -1.12 11.83
C PHE A 120 -12.24 -2.22 11.10
N GLY A 121 -11.53 -3.22 10.56
CA GLY A 121 -12.09 -4.32 9.81
C GLY A 121 -12.25 -4.05 8.31
N ASN A 122 -13.05 -4.91 7.66
CA ASN A 122 -13.26 -4.88 6.21
C ASN A 122 -14.20 -3.73 5.79
N MET A 123 -13.64 -2.74 5.12
CA MET A 123 -14.36 -1.58 4.57
C MET A 123 -14.80 -1.76 3.11
N ARG A 124 -14.43 -2.88 2.48
CA ARG A 124 -14.70 -3.15 1.06
C ARG A 124 -14.26 -1.96 0.19
N GLU A 125 -15.17 -1.37 -0.58
CA GLU A 125 -14.88 -0.24 -1.47
C GLU A 125 -14.81 1.11 -0.75
N ALA A 126 -15.36 1.22 0.47
CA ALA A 126 -15.34 2.47 1.24
C ALA A 126 -13.92 2.90 1.65
N ILE A 127 -12.94 1.98 1.58
CA ILE A 127 -11.53 2.28 1.79
C ILE A 127 -11.02 3.38 0.86
N ASN A 128 -11.52 3.44 -0.38
CA ASN A 128 -11.08 4.41 -1.38
C ASN A 128 -11.28 5.84 -0.89
N LYS A 129 -12.47 6.15 -0.35
CA LYS A 129 -12.78 7.48 0.19
C LYS A 129 -11.87 7.86 1.36
N LYS A 130 -11.48 6.89 2.20
CA LYS A 130 -10.56 7.12 3.33
C LYS A 130 -9.14 7.36 2.86
N ILE A 131 -8.62 6.51 1.98
CA ILE A 131 -7.26 6.66 1.43
C ILE A 131 -7.11 8.02 0.75
N TRP A 132 -8.11 8.47 0.00
CA TRP A 132 -8.06 9.78 -0.65
C TRP A 132 -7.92 10.96 0.31
N LYS A 133 -8.33 10.83 1.57
CA LYS A 133 -8.16 11.86 2.62
C LYS A 133 -6.79 11.80 3.31
N ILE A 134 -6.15 10.63 3.37
CA ILE A 134 -4.94 10.41 4.22
C ILE A 134 -3.66 10.13 3.43
N ALA A 135 -3.77 9.78 2.14
CA ALA A 135 -2.68 9.66 1.18
C ALA A 135 -2.49 10.99 0.43
#